data_AF-A0AAW1A4H0-F1
#
_entry.id   AF-A0AAW1A4H0-F1
#
_cell.length_a   1.000
_cell.length_b   1.000
_cell.length_c   1.000
_cell.angle_alpha   90.00
_cell.angle_beta   90.00
_cell.angle_gamma   90.00
#
_symmetry.space_group_name_H-M   'P 1'
#
loop_
_entity.id
_entity.type
_entity.pdbx_description
1 polymer ?
#
loop_
_entity_poly.entity_id
_entity_poly.type
_entity_poly.pdbx_seq_one_letter_code
_entity_poly.pdbx_strand_id
1 'polypeptide(L)'
;MASENNTGDTAYTKFYTREEVAKHNDNKDLWFIIHNKVYNVTQFINHPGGEEVLLEQGGQDCTEAFEDIGHSSDARELMEIFKIGELVKEERTQGNSELTDVSDVDNSSCSGSWRSWLIPIALGVLATLVYRYFIKAH
;
A
#
# COMPACT_ATOMS: atom_id res chain seq x y z
N MET A 1 -39.15 29.04 5.55
CA MET A 1 -38.16 28.32 6.38
C MET A 1 -38.49 26.83 6.29
N ALA A 2 -37.90 26.13 5.32
CA ALA A 2 -36.61 25.42 5.42
C ALA A 2 -36.72 24.12 6.22
N SER A 3 -36.92 23.03 5.49
CA SER A 3 -36.46 21.68 5.86
C SER A 3 -36.37 20.89 4.56
N GLU A 4 -35.34 21.18 3.77
CA GLU A 4 -34.97 20.36 2.62
C GLU A 4 -34.16 19.17 3.14
N ASN A 5 -34.67 17.97 2.87
CA ASN A 5 -34.15 16.70 3.34
C ASN A 5 -32.78 16.42 2.71
N ASN A 6 -31.73 16.46 3.51
CA ASN A 6 -30.41 15.94 3.15
C ASN A 6 -30.38 14.44 3.49
N THR A 7 -31.00 13.62 2.63
CA THR A 7 -30.88 12.17 2.72
C THR A 7 -29.72 11.78 1.82
N GLY A 8 -28.57 11.56 2.45
CA GLY A 8 -27.35 11.06 1.81
C GLY A 8 -27.63 9.75 1.08
N ASP A 9 -27.36 9.78 -0.21
CA ASP A 9 -27.25 8.61 -1.07
C ASP A 9 -26.12 7.73 -0.51
N THR A 10 -26.46 6.63 0.17
CA THR A 10 -25.48 5.62 0.60
C THR A 10 -24.93 4.94 -0.66
N ALA A 11 -23.92 5.56 -1.26
CA ALA A 11 -23.17 5.03 -2.38
C ALA A 11 -22.62 3.64 -2.00
N TYR A 12 -23.10 2.62 -2.70
CA TYR A 12 -22.62 1.25 -2.56
C TYR A 12 -21.13 1.21 -2.91
N THR A 13 -20.27 1.18 -1.90
CA THR A 13 -18.82 1.11 -2.09
C THR A 13 -18.45 -0.34 -2.35
N LYS A 14 -17.97 -0.62 -3.57
CA LYS A 14 -17.48 -1.95 -3.93
C LYS A 14 -16.09 -2.18 -3.35
N PHE A 15 -15.85 -3.39 -2.85
CA PHE A 15 -14.55 -3.78 -2.30
C PHE A 15 -13.82 -4.72 -3.26
N TYR A 16 -12.50 -4.54 -3.35
CA TYR A 16 -11.60 -5.29 -4.22
C TYR A 16 -10.41 -5.83 -3.44
N THR A 17 -9.88 -6.98 -3.84
CA THR A 17 -8.61 -7.50 -3.31
C THR A 17 -7.45 -6.99 -4.15
N ARG A 18 -6.24 -6.97 -3.60
CA ARG A 18 -5.01 -6.65 -4.32
C ARG A 18 -4.77 -7.61 -5.48
N GLU A 19 -5.06 -8.88 -5.28
CA GLU A 19 -4.98 -9.89 -6.34
C GLU A 19 -5.93 -9.60 -7.50
N GLU A 20 -7.12 -9.07 -7.23
CA GLU A 20 -8.03 -8.66 -8.28
C GLU A 20 -7.49 -7.44 -9.03
N VAL A 21 -7.06 -6.41 -8.32
CA VAL A 21 -6.48 -5.21 -8.93
C VAL A 21 -5.25 -5.54 -9.78
N ALA A 22 -4.41 -6.48 -9.35
CA ALA A 22 -3.22 -6.93 -10.07
C ALA A 22 -3.49 -7.53 -11.46
N LYS A 23 -4.72 -7.97 -11.73
CA LYS A 23 -5.12 -8.47 -13.07
C LYS A 23 -5.37 -7.35 -14.07
N HIS A 24 -5.50 -6.11 -13.61
CA HIS A 24 -5.82 -4.93 -14.40
C HIS A 24 -4.57 -4.07 -14.60
N ASN A 25 -3.64 -4.55 -15.42
CA ASN A 25 -2.32 -3.93 -15.66
C ASN A 25 -2.02 -3.65 -17.15
N ASP A 26 -3.05 -3.66 -18.00
CA ASP A 26 -2.91 -3.45 -19.44
C ASP A 26 -3.36 -2.04 -19.84
N ASN A 27 -2.86 -1.51 -20.97
CA ASN A 27 -3.25 -0.19 -21.48
C ASN A 27 -4.77 -0.02 -21.72
N LYS A 28 -5.49 -1.13 -21.92
CA LYS A 28 -6.95 -1.15 -22.12
C LYS A 28 -7.74 -1.49 -20.87
N ASP A 29 -7.06 -1.79 -19.77
CA ASP A 29 -7.65 -2.17 -18.49
C ASP A 29 -6.62 -1.95 -17.37
N LEU A 30 -6.52 -0.70 -16.93
CA LEU A 30 -5.46 -0.23 -16.05
C LEU A 30 -6.02 0.32 -14.74
N TRP A 31 -5.71 -0.36 -13.64
CA TRP A 31 -6.18 0.04 -12.31
C TRP A 31 -5.02 0.29 -11.36
N PHE A 32 -5.26 1.15 -10.38
CA PHE A 32 -4.30 1.46 -9.31
C PHE A 32 -4.96 1.44 -7.95
N ILE A 33 -4.13 1.23 -6.94
CA ILE A 33 -4.48 1.48 -5.55
C ILE A 33 -3.75 2.74 -5.09
N ILE A 34 -4.49 3.70 -4.57
CA ILE A 34 -3.93 4.91 -3.95
C ILE A 34 -4.68 5.14 -2.64
N HIS A 35 -3.96 5.23 -1.52
CA HIS A 35 -4.55 5.41 -0.17
C HIS A 35 -5.65 4.39 0.15
N ASN A 36 -5.42 3.11 -0.18
CA ASN A 36 -6.39 2.00 -0.03
C ASN A 36 -7.70 2.14 -0.85
N LYS A 37 -7.79 3.10 -1.77
CA LYS A 37 -8.88 3.25 -2.74
C LYS A 37 -8.46 2.69 -4.08
N VAL A 38 -9.41 2.16 -4.84
CA VAL A 38 -9.16 1.54 -6.16
C VAL A 38 -9.71 2.45 -7.26
N TYR A 39 -8.85 2.73 -8.23
CA TYR A 39 -9.11 3.66 -9.34
C TYR A 39 -8.97 2.93 -10.67
N ASN A 40 -9.93 3.15 -11.58
CA ASN A 40 -9.83 2.72 -12.97
C ASN A 40 -9.40 3.90 -13.84
N VAL A 41 -8.13 3.89 -14.26
CA VAL A 41 -7.53 4.97 -15.05
C VAL A 41 -7.44 4.64 -16.53
N THR A 42 -8.13 3.59 -17.00
CA THR A 42 -8.07 3.12 -18.40
C THR A 42 -8.34 4.24 -19.41
N GLN A 43 -9.22 5.19 -19.08
CA GLN A 43 -9.56 6.31 -19.97
C GLN A 43 -8.61 7.51 -19.82
N PHE A 44 -7.67 7.45 -18.88
CA PHE A 44 -6.73 8.51 -18.54
C PHE A 44 -5.32 8.24 -19.10
N ILE A 45 -5.25 7.92 -20.39
CA ILE A 45 -3.98 7.62 -21.08
C ILE A 45 -3.16 8.90 -21.32
N ASN A 46 -3.82 10.06 -21.44
CA ASN A 46 -3.17 11.36 -21.64
C ASN A 46 -2.70 11.99 -20.30
N HIS A 47 -2.00 11.20 -19.49
CA HIS A 47 -1.41 11.67 -18.25
C HIS A 47 -0.20 12.58 -18.52
N PRO A 48 -0.09 13.77 -17.89
CA PRO A 48 1.02 14.70 -18.11
C PRO A 48 2.41 14.11 -17.80
N GLY A 49 2.50 13.09 -16.93
CA GLY A 49 3.74 12.37 -16.64
C GLY A 49 4.11 11.28 -17.66
N GLY A 50 3.30 11.09 -18.71
CA GLY A 50 3.46 10.02 -19.69
C GLY A 50 2.63 8.77 -19.35
N GLU A 51 2.41 7.93 -20.38
CA GLU A 51 1.69 6.66 -20.26
C GLU A 51 2.56 5.52 -19.72
N GLU A 52 3.88 5.58 -19.95
CA GLU A 52 4.85 4.56 -19.51
C GLU A 52 4.80 4.37 -18.00
N VAL A 53 4.87 5.46 -17.24
CA VAL A 53 4.82 5.43 -15.77
C VAL A 53 3.52 4.87 -15.22
N LEU A 54 2.42 5.01 -15.97
CA LEU A 54 1.14 4.41 -15.60
C LEU A 54 1.16 2.89 -15.81
N LEU A 55 1.70 2.43 -16.94
CA LEU A 55 1.78 1.00 -17.24
C LEU A 55 2.74 0.26 -16.31
N GLU A 56 3.88 0.87 -15.95
CA GLU A 56 4.84 0.28 -15.01
C GLU A 56 4.24 0.03 -13.62
N GLN A 57 3.33 0.90 -13.20
CA GLN A 57 2.66 0.82 -11.90
C GLN A 57 1.30 0.10 -11.98
N GLY A 58 0.93 -0.41 -13.15
CA GLY A 58 -0.35 -1.04 -13.43
C GLY A 58 -0.66 -2.20 -12.48
N GLY A 59 -1.85 -2.19 -11.90
CA GLY A 59 -2.34 -3.23 -11.00
C GLY A 59 -1.70 -3.22 -9.60
N GLN A 60 -0.98 -2.16 -9.22
CA GLN A 60 -0.24 -2.08 -7.96
C GLN A 60 -0.69 -0.93 -7.06
N ASP A 61 -0.17 -0.91 -5.83
CA ASP A 61 -0.29 0.22 -4.92
C ASP A 61 0.74 1.29 -5.29
N CYS A 62 0.22 2.40 -5.78
CA CYS A 62 0.99 3.52 -6.32
C CYS A 62 1.02 4.69 -5.34
N THR A 63 0.63 4.48 -4.08
CA THR A 63 0.46 5.57 -3.10
C THR A 63 1.76 6.35 -2.90
N GLU A 64 2.88 5.64 -2.75
CA GLU A 64 4.21 6.26 -2.57
C GLU A 64 4.60 7.09 -3.80
N ALA A 65 4.56 6.50 -4.99
CA ALA A 65 4.88 7.19 -6.24
C ALA A 65 3.96 8.41 -6.48
N PHE A 66 2.67 8.30 -6.15
CA PHE A 66 1.71 9.39 -6.31
C PHE A 66 2.00 10.58 -5.39
N GLU A 67 2.37 10.31 -4.13
CA GLU A 67 2.70 11.34 -3.15
C GLU A 67 4.08 11.96 -3.40
N ASP A 68 5.07 11.16 -3.82
CA ASP A 68 6.43 11.63 -4.13
C ASP A 68 6.45 12.65 -5.28
N ILE A 69 5.59 12.47 -6.27
CA ILE A 69 5.44 13.42 -7.40
C ILE A 69 4.75 14.72 -6.94
N GLY A 70 3.92 14.68 -5.90
CA GLY A 70 3.27 15.86 -5.35
C GLY A 70 2.19 16.46 -6.25
N HIS A 71 1.26 15.62 -6.74
CA HIS A 71 0.12 16.06 -7.56
C HIS A 71 -0.67 17.22 -6.93
N SER A 72 -1.15 18.16 -7.76
CA SER A 72 -1.93 19.32 -7.28
C SER A 72 -3.26 18.90 -6.66
N SER A 73 -3.88 19.81 -5.90
CA SER A 73 -5.24 19.62 -5.36
C SER A 73 -6.26 19.28 -6.45
N ASP A 74 -6.21 19.99 -7.56
CA ASP A 74 -7.09 19.79 -8.71
C ASP A 74 -6.88 18.40 -9.34
N ALA A 75 -5.64 17.94 -9.45
CA ALA A 75 -5.34 16.59 -9.95
C ALA A 75 -5.90 15.50 -9.01
N ARG A 76 -5.79 15.71 -7.69
CA ARG A 76 -6.38 14.80 -6.68
C ARG A 76 -7.91 14.79 -6.74
N GLU A 77 -8.55 15.93 -7.01
CA GLU A 77 -10.01 16.00 -7.18
C GLU A 77 -10.46 15.27 -8.45
N LEU A 78 -9.78 15.50 -9.58
CA LEU A 78 -10.05 14.80 -10.84
C LEU A 78 -9.88 13.28 -10.71
N MET A 79 -8.89 12.83 -9.94
CA MET A 79 -8.65 11.41 -9.68
C MET A 79 -9.85 10.73 -9.02
N GLU A 80 -10.58 11.43 -8.14
CA GLU A 80 -11.73 10.84 -7.43
C GLU A 80 -12.87 10.44 -8.38
N ILE A 81 -12.97 11.07 -9.57
CA ILE A 81 -13.93 10.69 -10.64
C ILE A 81 -13.68 9.26 -11.14
N PHE A 82 -12.42 8.81 -11.10
CA PHE A 82 -12.01 7.48 -11.54
C PHE A 82 -12.10 6.42 -10.44
N LYS A 83 -12.56 6.78 -9.23
CA LYS A 83 -12.71 5.83 -8.11
C LYS A 83 -13.81 4.82 -8.43
N ILE A 84 -13.46 3.54 -8.40
CA ILE A 84 -14.41 2.44 -8.60
C ILE A 84 -14.74 1.69 -7.29
N GLY A 85 -13.93 1.88 -6.25
CA GLY A 85 -14.13 1.21 -4.98
C GLY A 85 -12.96 1.39 -4.01
N GLU A 86 -12.87 0.45 -3.08
CA GLU A 86 -11.83 0.43 -2.04
C GLU A 86 -11.26 -0.97 -1.84
N LEU A 87 -10.08 -1.07 -1.26
CA LEU A 87 -9.54 -2.36 -0.87
C LEU A 87 -10.37 -3.01 0.25
N VAL A 88 -10.44 -4.33 0.24
CA VAL A 88 -10.93 -5.12 1.39
C VAL A 88 -10.15 -4.78 2.64
N LYS A 89 -10.82 -4.80 3.80
CA LYS A 89 -10.25 -4.29 5.05
C LYS A 89 -8.98 -5.03 5.48
N GLU A 90 -8.89 -6.35 5.22
CA GLU A 90 -7.74 -7.15 5.62
C GLU A 90 -6.46 -6.80 4.85
N GLU A 91 -6.59 -6.23 3.65
CA GLU A 91 -5.44 -5.93 2.76
C GLU A 91 -5.05 -4.46 2.75
N ARG A 92 -5.67 -3.63 3.61
CA ARG A 92 -5.35 -2.20 3.70
C ARG A 92 -4.01 -2.01 4.40
N THR A 93 -3.16 -1.15 3.85
CA THR A 93 -1.96 -0.71 4.55
C THR A 93 -2.39 0.24 5.67
N GLN A 94 -2.25 -0.19 6.92
CA GLN A 94 -2.56 0.63 8.08
C GLN A 94 -1.45 1.68 8.29
N GLY A 95 -1.78 2.94 8.05
CA GLY A 95 -1.08 4.04 8.70
C GLY A 95 -1.52 4.13 10.16
N ASN A 96 -0.88 3.33 11.02
CA ASN A 96 -0.89 3.40 12.49
C ASN A 96 -2.26 3.59 13.19
N SER A 97 -2.89 2.49 13.62
CA SER A 97 -3.60 2.43 14.89
C SER A 97 -3.27 1.13 15.62
N GLU A 98 -2.50 1.29 16.68
CA GLU A 98 -1.93 0.31 17.59
C GLU A 98 -2.98 -0.55 18.35
N LEU A 99 -2.50 -1.70 18.83
CA LEU A 99 -3.05 -2.63 19.84
C LEU A 99 -4.06 -3.69 19.36
N THR A 100 -3.55 -4.87 18.98
CA THR A 100 -3.93 -6.10 19.68
C THR A 100 -2.72 -6.98 19.96
N ASP A 101 -2.54 -7.15 21.26
CA ASP A 101 -1.70 -8.08 21.99
C ASP A 101 -2.06 -9.56 21.71
N VAL A 102 -1.08 -10.44 21.97
CA VAL A 102 -1.05 -11.92 22.07
C VAL A 102 -0.91 -12.83 20.83
N SER A 103 0.27 -13.46 20.79
CA SER A 103 0.57 -14.91 20.70
C SER A 103 -0.19 -15.79 19.68
N ASP A 104 0.54 -16.33 18.69
CA ASP A 104 0.97 -17.74 18.71
C ASP A 104 1.94 -18.09 17.57
N VAL A 105 2.81 -19.05 17.86
CA VAL A 105 3.84 -19.64 17.00
C VAL A 105 3.19 -20.62 16.01
N ASP A 106 3.40 -20.48 14.69
CA ASP A 106 4.08 -21.47 13.85
C ASP A 106 3.98 -21.13 12.33
N ASN A 107 5.10 -21.36 11.65
CA ASN A 107 5.34 -21.47 10.21
C ASN A 107 4.38 -20.75 9.23
N SER A 108 4.85 -19.61 8.73
CA SER A 108 4.58 -19.18 7.36
C SER A 108 5.79 -18.38 6.85
N SER A 109 6.43 -18.91 5.81
CA SER A 109 7.41 -18.20 5.02
C SER A 109 6.77 -16.94 4.42
N CYS A 110 7.07 -15.77 4.98
CA CYS A 110 6.77 -14.49 4.35
C CYS A 110 7.98 -13.55 4.48
N SER A 111 8.40 -13.05 3.31
CA SER A 111 9.49 -12.11 3.09
C SER A 111 9.06 -10.71 3.51
N GLY A 112 9.37 -10.32 4.75
CA GLY A 112 9.19 -8.95 5.23
C GLY A 112 10.54 -8.33 5.63
N SER A 113 10.74 -7.06 5.29
CA SER A 113 11.92 -6.17 5.47
C SER A 113 12.66 -6.15 6.82
N TRP A 114 12.25 -6.96 7.80
CA TRP A 114 12.74 -7.01 9.17
C TRP A 114 13.67 -8.22 9.38
N ARG A 115 13.55 -9.30 8.58
CA ARG A 115 14.50 -10.42 8.61
C ARG A 115 15.90 -10.03 8.11
N SER A 116 16.01 -8.99 7.29
CA SER A 116 17.29 -8.47 6.80
C SER A 116 18.16 -7.86 7.90
N TRP A 117 17.58 -7.40 9.02
CA TRP A 117 18.33 -6.89 10.18
C TRP A 117 18.70 -7.97 11.20
N LEU A 118 17.99 -9.10 11.20
CA LEU A 118 18.29 -10.18 12.17
C LEU A 118 19.65 -10.83 11.92
N ILE A 119 20.06 -10.95 10.65
CA ILE A 119 21.36 -11.52 10.28
C ILE A 119 22.53 -10.64 10.79
N PRO A 120 22.60 -9.32 10.50
CA PRO A 120 23.67 -8.47 11.03
C PRO A 120 23.63 -8.35 12.56
N ILE A 121 22.45 -8.32 13.19
CA ILE A 121 22.33 -8.27 14.66
C ILE A 121 22.85 -9.57 15.29
N ALA A 122 22.48 -10.73 14.76
CA ALA A 122 22.94 -12.02 15.27
C ALA A 122 24.46 -12.18 15.17
N LEU A 123 25.06 -11.75 14.04
CA LEU A 123 26.51 -11.74 13.86
C LEU A 123 27.22 -10.82 14.87
N GLY A 124 26.65 -9.63 15.13
CA GLY A 124 27.17 -8.71 16.13
C GLY A 124 27.12 -9.27 17.56
N VAL A 125 26.00 -9.88 17.95
CA VAL A 125 25.87 -10.52 19.28
C VAL A 125 26.84 -11.69 19.42
N LEU A 126 27.00 -12.52 18.39
CA LEU A 126 27.95 -13.63 18.41
C LEU A 126 29.40 -13.14 18.55
N ALA A 127 29.80 -12.14 17.74
CA ALA A 127 31.14 -11.57 17.79
C ALA A 127 31.45 -10.93 19.16
N THR A 128 30.48 -10.24 19.76
CA THR A 128 30.66 -9.63 21.10
C THR A 128 30.78 -10.66 22.21
N LEU A 129 30.05 -11.78 22.14
CA LEU A 129 30.20 -12.90 23.07
C LEU A 129 31.58 -13.55 22.95
N VAL A 130 32.05 -13.82 21.73
CA VAL A 130 33.39 -14.36 21.48
C VAL A 130 34.47 -13.41 21.98
N TYR A 131 34.37 -12.11 21.66
CA TYR A 131 35.29 -11.09 22.14
C TYR A 131 35.32 -11.02 23.67
N ARG A 132 34.15 -11.02 24.33
CA ARG A 132 34.06 -11.02 25.80
C ARG A 132 34.65 -12.29 26.41
N TYR A 133 34.47 -13.44 25.78
CA TYR A 133 35.04 -14.69 26.24
C TYR A 133 36.58 -14.67 26.16
N PHE A 134 37.14 -14.24 25.04
CA PHE A 134 38.59 -14.21 24.83
C PHE A 134 39.31 -13.12 25.65
N ILE A 135 38.72 -11.92 25.78
CA ILE A 135 39.33 -10.84 26.56
C ILE A 135 39.21 -11.07 28.06
N LYS A 136 38.15 -11.74 28.54
CA LYS A 136 38.04 -12.07 29.96
C LYS A 136 38.88 -13.29 30.36
N ALA A 137 39.33 -14.08 29.38
CA ALA A 137 40.20 -15.23 29.58
C ALA A 137 41.70 -14.89 29.52
N HIS A 138 42.07 -13.62 29.30
CA HIS A 138 43.43 -13.08 29.31
C HIS A 138 43.55 -11.89 30.26
#